data_AF-A0A9P6XUJ6-F1
#
_entry.id   AF-A0A9P6XUJ6-F1
#
_cell.length_a   1.000
_cell.length_b   1.000
_cell.length_c   1.000
_cell.angle_alpha   90.00
_cell.angle_beta   90.00
_cell.angle_gamma   90.00
#
_symmetry.space_group_name_H-M   'P 1'
#
loop_
_entity.id
_entity.type
_entity.pdbx_description
1 polymer ?
#
loop_
_entity_poly.entity_id
_entity_poly.type
_entity_poly.pdbx_seq_one_letter_code
_entity_poly.pdbx_strand_id
1 'polypeptide(L)'
;MGKIAQIRDGLVNLVANLGTPRDKAASTFYGMPTLSEQEADNAYRGTWLARKVIDIPAMDSCRKWRGWSADQKQISAIETEEKRLGLQQKVLKAMIRARLSGGAALYIGTGQSDPALPLKPESIGRRAGP
;
A
#
# COMPACT_ATOMS: atom_id res chain seq x y z
N MET A 1 -39.82 -37.52 -0.46
CA MET A 1 -38.54 -36.85 -0.10
C MET A 1 -37.43 -37.55 -0.90
N GLY A 2 -37.10 -37.03 -2.08
CA GLY A 2 -36.19 -37.71 -3.01
C GLY A 2 -34.74 -37.58 -2.57
N LYS A 3 -34.03 -38.71 -2.42
CA LYS A 3 -32.57 -38.72 -2.20
C LYS A 3 -31.88 -38.37 -3.52
N ILE A 4 -31.12 -37.28 -3.53
CA ILE A 4 -30.28 -36.90 -4.66
C ILE A 4 -29.09 -37.87 -4.68
N ALA A 5 -29.00 -38.71 -5.71
CA ALA A 5 -27.84 -39.57 -5.92
C ALA A 5 -26.67 -38.70 -6.41
N GLN A 6 -25.63 -38.56 -5.58
CA GLN A 6 -24.39 -37.93 -6.04
C GLN A 6 -23.62 -38.95 -6.90
N ILE A 7 -23.78 -38.85 -8.21
CA ILE A 7 -22.92 -39.56 -9.17
C ILE A 7 -21.58 -38.82 -9.19
N ARG A 8 -20.54 -39.45 -8.65
CA ARG A 8 -19.16 -38.93 -8.72
C ARG A 8 -18.49 -39.54 -9.94
N ASP A 9 -18.43 -38.77 -11.02
CA ASP A 9 -17.67 -39.12 -12.22
C ASP A 9 -16.20 -38.73 -12.01
N GLY A 10 -15.39 -39.71 -11.61
CA GLY A 10 -13.97 -39.50 -11.31
C GLY A 10 -13.25 -40.82 -11.00
N LEU A 11 -11.96 -40.88 -11.34
CA LEU A 11 -11.13 -42.04 -11.06
C LEU A 11 -10.89 -42.18 -9.55
N VAL A 12 -11.34 -43.28 -8.95
CA VAL A 12 -11.07 -43.64 -7.56
C VAL A 12 -10.27 -44.94 -7.54
N ASN A 13 -9.08 -44.92 -6.95
CA ASN A 13 -8.24 -46.09 -6.78
C ASN A 13 -7.80 -46.20 -5.32
N LEU A 14 -8.38 -47.15 -4.59
CA LEU A 14 -8.13 -47.35 -3.17
C LEU A 14 -6.71 -47.87 -2.88
N VAL A 15 -6.14 -48.69 -3.77
CA VAL A 15 -4.78 -49.24 -3.62
C VAL A 15 -3.73 -48.15 -3.80
N ALA A 16 -3.95 -47.26 -4.78
CA ALA A 16 -3.10 -46.09 -5.02
C ALA A 16 -3.50 -44.85 -4.21
N ASN A 17 -4.53 -44.93 -3.36
CA ASN A 17 -5.17 -43.81 -2.63
C ASN A 17 -5.64 -42.62 -3.49
N LEU A 18 -5.80 -42.78 -4.81
CA LEU A 18 -6.32 -41.72 -5.69
C LEU A 18 -7.84 -41.56 -5.53
N GLY A 19 -8.32 -40.32 -5.49
CA GLY A 19 -9.73 -40.01 -5.24
C GLY A 19 -10.21 -40.27 -3.80
N THR A 20 -9.28 -40.54 -2.88
CA THR A 20 -9.55 -40.73 -1.44
C THR A 20 -9.09 -39.50 -0.64
N PRO A 21 -9.47 -39.36 0.65
CA PRO A 21 -8.95 -38.28 1.50
C PRO A 21 -7.42 -38.28 1.68
N ARG A 22 -6.74 -39.38 1.32
CA ARG A 22 -5.27 -39.49 1.33
C ARG A 22 -4.62 -39.12 0.00
N ASP A 23 -5.41 -38.76 -1.02
CA ASP A 23 -4.90 -38.26 -2.29
C ASP A 23 -4.25 -36.88 -2.09
N LYS A 24 -3.07 -36.67 -2.68
CA LYS A 24 -2.36 -35.37 -2.66
C LYS A 24 -3.20 -34.26 -3.30
N ALA A 25 -4.00 -34.60 -4.31
CA ALA A 25 -4.88 -33.64 -4.96
C ALA A 25 -6.12 -33.29 -4.10
N ALA A 26 -6.53 -34.16 -3.18
CA ALA A 26 -7.71 -33.95 -2.35
C ALA A 26 -7.53 -32.83 -1.30
N SER A 27 -6.29 -32.47 -0.96
CA SER A 27 -5.95 -31.40 -0.02
C SER A 27 -5.24 -30.21 -0.68
N THR A 28 -5.10 -30.22 -2.01
CA THR A 28 -4.50 -29.11 -2.74
C THR A 28 -5.58 -28.09 -3.07
N PHE A 29 -5.51 -26.93 -2.42
CA PHE A 29 -6.41 -25.81 -2.70
C PHE A 29 -5.59 -24.59 -3.08
N TYR A 30 -6.06 -23.82 -4.07
CA TYR A 30 -5.51 -22.51 -4.36
C TYR A 30 -6.01 -21.52 -3.31
N GLY A 31 -5.21 -21.29 -2.28
CA GLY A 31 -5.44 -20.23 -1.29
C GLY A 31 -4.67 -18.96 -1.65
N MET A 32 -5.24 -17.79 -1.34
CA MET A 32 -4.44 -16.57 -1.30
C MET A 32 -3.58 -16.59 -0.03
N PRO A 33 -2.23 -16.53 -0.14
CA PRO A 33 -1.40 -16.34 1.04
C PRO A 33 -1.63 -14.92 1.57
N THR A 34 -2.28 -14.80 2.72
CA THR A 34 -2.36 -13.53 3.45
C THR A 34 -1.08 -13.35 4.23
N LEU A 35 -0.29 -12.34 3.89
CA LEU A 35 0.91 -11.99 4.66
C LEU A 35 0.51 -11.19 5.90
N SER A 36 1.08 -11.56 7.05
CA SER A 36 1.10 -10.67 8.21
C SER A 36 2.03 -9.48 7.94
N GLU A 37 1.84 -8.39 8.69
CA GLU A 37 2.69 -7.21 8.59
C GLU A 37 4.17 -7.54 8.85
N GLN A 38 4.44 -8.44 9.80
CA GLN A 38 5.80 -8.88 10.12
C GLN A 38 6.45 -9.67 8.96
N GLU A 39 5.68 -10.51 8.27
CA GLU A 39 6.16 -11.24 7.10
C GLU A 39 6.43 -10.29 5.92
N ALA A 40 5.56 -9.28 5.71
CA ALA A 40 5.76 -8.26 4.70
C ALA A 40 7.04 -7.44 4.97
N ASP A 41 7.27 -7.02 6.22
CA ASP A 41 8.47 -6.31 6.65
C ASP A 41 9.74 -7.15 6.46
N ASN A 42 9.68 -8.43 6.81
CA ASN A 42 10.78 -9.38 6.62
C ASN A 42 11.09 -9.60 5.13
N ALA A 43 10.06 -9.74 4.28
CA ALA A 43 10.24 -9.83 2.84
C ALA A 43 10.90 -8.56 2.28
N TYR A 44 10.40 -7.38 2.65
CA TYR A 44 10.96 -6.10 2.19
C TYR A 44 12.44 -5.91 2.58
N ARG A 45 12.81 -6.37 3.78
CA ARG A 45 14.20 -6.29 4.26
C ARG A 45 15.10 -7.38 3.66
N GLY A 46 14.59 -8.61 3.53
CA GLY A 46 15.36 -9.81 3.21
C GLY A 46 15.50 -10.13 1.73
N THR A 47 14.61 -9.65 0.86
CA THR A 47 14.71 -9.87 -0.60
C THR A 47 14.80 -8.57 -1.39
N TRP A 48 15.79 -8.52 -2.27
CA TRP A 48 15.99 -7.39 -3.19
C TRP A 48 14.81 -7.21 -4.15
N LEU A 49 14.12 -8.30 -4.52
CA LEU A 49 13.01 -8.26 -5.47
C LEU A 49 11.78 -7.60 -4.86
N ALA A 50 11.39 -7.98 -3.64
CA ALA A 50 10.25 -7.33 -2.96
C ALA A 50 10.50 -5.82 -2.80
N ARG A 51 11.73 -5.45 -2.44
CA ARG A 51 12.14 -4.04 -2.35
C ARG A 51 11.99 -3.32 -3.68
N LYS A 52 12.41 -3.92 -4.80
CA LYS A 52 12.27 -3.30 -6.13
C LYS A 52 10.81 -3.13 -6.54
N VAL A 53 9.97 -4.13 -6.29
CA VAL A 53 8.52 -4.10 -6.57
C VAL A 53 7.83 -2.96 -5.80
N ILE A 54 8.25 -2.71 -4.56
CA ILE A 54 7.69 -1.68 -3.70
C ILE A 54 8.27 -0.29 -4.04
N ASP A 55 9.60 -0.17 -4.11
CA ASP A 55 10.27 1.12 -4.18
C ASP A 55 10.19 1.75 -5.57
N ILE A 56 10.40 0.98 -6.64
CA ILE A 56 10.51 1.56 -8.00
C ILE A 56 9.27 2.35 -8.37
N PRO A 57 8.03 1.84 -8.20
CA PRO A 57 6.86 2.63 -8.58
C PRO A 57 6.70 3.91 -7.77
N ALA A 58 7.02 3.87 -6.47
CA ALA A 58 6.97 5.05 -5.61
C ALA A 58 8.05 6.07 -6.00
N MET A 59 9.26 5.60 -6.26
CA MET A 59 10.37 6.43 -6.73
C MET A 59 10.07 7.04 -8.09
N ASP A 60 9.55 6.28 -9.05
CA ASP A 60 9.25 6.79 -10.39
C ASP A 60 8.15 7.86 -10.33
N SER A 61 7.11 7.62 -9.52
CA SER A 61 6.03 8.59 -9.29
C SER A 61 6.52 9.89 -8.65
N CYS A 62 7.49 9.80 -7.73
CA CYS A 62 8.01 10.98 -7.02
C CYS A 62 9.23 11.61 -7.70
N ARG A 63 9.87 10.95 -8.68
CA ARG A 63 11.12 11.42 -9.31
C ARG A 63 10.91 12.72 -10.06
N LYS A 64 9.86 12.76 -10.90
CA LYS A 64 9.41 13.97 -11.58
C LYS A 64 8.27 14.54 -10.75
N TRP A 65 8.61 15.48 -9.87
CA TRP A 65 7.62 16.11 -9.02
C TRP A 65 6.57 16.87 -9.84
N ARG A 66 5.47 17.22 -9.19
CA ARG A 66 4.37 17.97 -9.81
C ARG A 66 4.79 19.41 -10.14
N GLY A 67 4.17 19.97 -11.17
CA GLY A 67 4.20 21.40 -11.46
C GLY A 67 2.96 22.11 -10.94
N TRP A 68 3.05 23.42 -10.78
CA TRP A 68 1.94 24.28 -10.36
C TRP A 68 1.50 25.20 -11.51
N SER A 69 0.20 25.51 -11.54
CA SER A 69 -0.38 26.48 -12.48
C SER A 69 -0.84 27.70 -11.71
N ALA A 70 -0.01 28.74 -11.66
CA ALA A 70 -0.24 30.00 -10.97
C ALA A 70 0.73 31.09 -11.50
N ASP A 71 0.68 32.30 -10.95
CA ASP A 71 1.68 33.33 -11.27
C ASP A 71 3.08 32.90 -10.78
N GLN A 72 4.13 33.31 -11.51
CA GLN A 72 5.51 32.92 -11.21
C GLN A 72 5.92 33.15 -9.75
N LYS A 73 5.49 34.28 -9.16
CA LYS A 73 5.77 34.61 -7.76
C LYS A 73 5.12 33.61 -6.78
N GLN A 74 3.93 33.13 -7.10
CA GLN A 74 3.21 32.15 -6.28
C GLN A 74 3.85 30.76 -6.43
N ILE A 75 4.19 30.36 -7.67
CA ILE A 75 4.88 29.09 -7.94
C ILE A 75 6.16 29.00 -7.12
N SER A 76 7.04 30.00 -7.21
CA SER A 76 8.32 30.00 -6.49
C SER A 76 8.14 30.00 -4.97
N ALA A 77 7.11 30.66 -4.44
CA ALA A 77 6.78 30.61 -3.01
C ALA A 77 6.34 29.21 -2.57
N ILE A 78 5.48 28.55 -3.36
CA ILE A 78 5.01 27.20 -3.07
C ILE A 78 6.15 26.20 -3.11
N GLU A 79 6.96 26.21 -4.16
CA GLU A 79 8.10 25.29 -4.32
C GLU A 79 9.14 25.46 -3.19
N THR A 80 9.36 26.70 -2.75
CA THR A 80 10.24 26.99 -1.60
C THR A 80 9.69 26.36 -0.32
N GLU A 81 8.38 26.49 -0.07
CA GLU A 81 7.74 25.87 1.08
C GLU A 81 7.71 24.34 1.00
N GLU A 82 7.44 23.77 -0.17
CA GLU A 82 7.49 22.31 -0.38
C GLU A 82 8.89 21.75 -0.08
N LYS A 83 9.93 22.45 -0.55
CA LYS A 83 11.33 22.09 -0.28
C LYS A 83 11.65 22.21 1.20
N ARG A 84 11.25 23.30 1.87
CA ARG A 84 11.44 23.50 3.31
C ARG A 84 10.74 22.42 4.14
N LEU A 85 9.53 22.04 3.75
CA LEU A 85 8.75 21.00 4.43
C LEU A 85 9.27 19.58 4.15
N GLY A 86 10.15 19.41 3.15
CA GLY A 86 10.57 18.09 2.66
C GLY A 86 9.37 17.27 2.18
N LEU A 87 8.40 17.94 1.53
CA LEU A 87 7.11 17.33 1.19
C LEU A 87 7.30 16.13 0.25
N GLN A 88 8.13 16.27 -0.77
CA GLN A 88 8.42 15.21 -1.73
C GLN A 88 8.97 13.95 -1.05
N GLN A 89 9.92 14.10 -0.12
CA GLN A 89 10.52 12.97 0.60
C GLN A 89 9.50 12.30 1.54
N LYS A 90 8.63 13.08 2.17
CA LYS A 90 7.55 12.56 3.03
C LYS A 90 6.51 11.79 2.22
N VAL A 91 6.11 12.31 1.07
CA VAL A 91 5.19 11.64 0.15
C VAL A 91 5.81 10.34 -0.38
N LEU A 92 7.08 10.35 -0.81
CA LEU A 92 7.79 9.14 -1.22
C LEU A 92 7.76 8.07 -0.12
N LYS A 93 8.08 8.46 1.11
CA LYS A 93 8.05 7.54 2.27
C LYS A 93 6.64 6.98 2.50
N ALA A 94 5.61 7.82 2.41
CA ALA A 94 4.22 7.38 2.56
C ALA A 94 3.83 6.40 1.44
N MET A 95 4.20 6.65 0.19
CA MET A 95 3.89 5.75 -0.93
C MET A 95 4.58 4.39 -0.81
N ILE A 96 5.83 4.35 -0.34
CA ILE A 96 6.54 3.09 -0.04
C ILE A 96 5.80 2.32 1.05
N ARG A 97 5.41 3.01 2.14
CA ARG A 97 4.67 2.39 3.25
C ARG A 97 3.29 1.90 2.84
N ALA A 98 2.58 2.63 2.00
CA ALA A 98 1.28 2.21 1.49
C ALA A 98 1.37 0.90 0.70
N ARG A 99 2.44 0.73 -0.09
CA ARG A 99 2.68 -0.50 -0.84
C ARG A 99 3.12 -1.67 0.03
N LEU A 100 3.83 -1.41 1.12
CA LEU A 100 4.31 -2.42 2.06
C LEU A 100 3.20 -2.90 3.01
N SER A 101 2.46 -1.97 3.61
CA SER A 101 1.50 -2.23 4.68
C SER A 101 0.04 -2.24 4.20
N GLY A 102 -0.21 -2.01 2.91
CA GLY A 102 -1.56 -1.89 2.35
C GLY A 102 -2.21 -0.52 2.52
N GLY A 103 -1.56 0.43 3.20
CA GLY A 103 -2.04 1.80 3.35
C GLY A 103 -1.04 2.71 4.08
N ALA A 104 -1.14 4.02 3.83
CA ALA A 104 -0.40 5.05 4.57
C ALA A 104 -1.13 6.38 4.47
N ALA A 105 -0.91 7.25 5.45
CA ALA A 105 -1.47 8.60 5.47
C ALA A 105 -0.38 9.64 5.69
N LEU A 106 -0.56 10.82 5.07
CA LEU A 106 0.21 12.02 5.38
C LEU A 106 -0.68 12.95 6.20
N TYR A 107 -0.28 13.22 7.44
CA TYR A 107 -0.99 14.13 8.32
C TYR A 107 -0.40 15.54 8.21
N ILE A 108 -1.26 16.53 7.97
CA ILE A 108 -0.89 17.94 7.93
C ILE A 108 -1.13 18.52 9.32
N GLY A 109 -0.03 18.74 10.07
CA GLY A 109 -0.11 19.38 11.38
C GLY A 109 -0.35 20.87 11.25
N THR A 110 -1.50 21.35 11.72
CA THR A 110 -1.93 22.76 11.65
C THR A 110 -1.84 23.47 12.99
N GLY A 111 -1.31 22.82 14.02
CA GLY A 111 -1.26 23.33 15.40
C GLY A 111 -2.61 23.28 16.13
N GLN A 112 -3.65 22.75 15.49
CA GLN A 112 -4.95 22.52 16.12
C GLN A 112 -4.89 21.35 17.10
N SER A 113 -5.62 21.48 18.21
CA SER A 113 -5.73 20.45 19.25
C SER A 113 -6.53 19.23 18.79
N ASP A 114 -7.57 19.48 17.98
CA ASP A 114 -8.47 18.45 17.48
C ASP A 114 -8.41 18.36 15.94
N PRO A 115 -7.85 17.26 15.39
CA PRO A 115 -7.76 17.04 13.94
C PRO A 115 -9.09 16.61 13.31
N ALA A 116 -10.13 16.29 14.08
CA ALA A 116 -11.44 15.92 13.55
C ALA A 116 -12.25 17.16 13.09
N LEU A 117 -11.90 18.34 13.57
CA LEU A 117 -12.56 19.58 13.19
C LEU A 117 -12.13 20.04 11.78
N PRO A 118 -13.02 20.68 11.02
CA PRO A 118 -12.68 21.22 9.70
C PRO A 118 -11.50 22.19 9.77
N LEU A 119 -10.61 22.09 8.78
CA LEU A 119 -9.52 23.06 8.61
C LEU A 119 -10.10 24.46 8.38
N LYS A 120 -9.70 25.42 9.22
CA LYS A 120 -10.00 26.84 9.05
C LYS A 120 -8.82 27.54 8.35
N PRO A 121 -8.88 27.82 7.04
CA PRO A 121 -7.73 28.34 6.29
C PRO A 121 -7.22 29.67 6.85
N GLU A 122 -8.13 30.54 7.27
CA GLU A 122 -7.82 31.83 7.93
C GLU A 122 -6.98 31.71 9.21
N SER A 123 -7.01 30.56 9.90
CA SER A 123 -6.17 30.33 11.07
C SER A 123 -4.71 30.02 10.71
N ILE A 124 -4.45 29.66 9.46
CA ILE A 124 -3.12 29.34 8.95
C ILE A 124 -2.52 30.64 8.41
N GLY A 125 -1.78 31.35 9.27
CA GLY A 125 -1.04 32.53 8.86
C GLY A 125 -0.03 32.21 7.76
N ARG A 126 0.22 33.17 6.86
CA ARG A 126 1.43 33.13 6.03
C ARG A 126 2.61 33.18 6.97
N ARG A 127 3.49 32.18 6.88
CA ARG A 127 4.76 32.24 7.58
C ARG A 127 5.51 33.50 7.11
N ALA A 128 5.78 34.41 8.04
CA ALA A 128 6.74 35.49 7.81
C ALA A 128 8.10 34.84 7.45
N GLY A 129 8.83 35.44 6.51
CA GLY A 129 10.13 34.94 6.04
C GLY A 129 11.15 34.70 7.17
N PRO A 130 12.35 34.20 6.86
CA PRO A 130 13.34 33.78 7.86
C PRO A 130 13.54 34.80 8.99
#